data_AF-U1QZJ3-F1
#
_entry.id   AF-U1QZJ3-F1
#
_cell.length_a   1.000
_cell.length_b   1.000
_cell.length_c   1.000
_cell.angle_alpha   90.00
_cell.angle_beta   90.00
_cell.angle_gamma   90.00
#
_symmetry.space_group_name_H-M   'P 1'
#
loop_
_entity.id
_entity.type
_entity.pdbx_description
1 polymer ?
#
loop_
_entity_poly.entity_id
_entity_poly.type
_entity_poly.pdbx_seq_one_letter_code
_entity_poly.pdbx_strand_id
1 'polypeptide(L)' 'MHKDELLELHEQMVTIMEQFRDHDDVDGSLFDPYDELEVEPSHVHKSK' A
#
# COMPACT_ATOMS: atom_id res chain seq x y z
N MET A 1 13.82 -10.96 6.16
CA MET A 1 12.47 -10.45 6.41
C MET A 1 11.46 -11.59 6.28
N HIS A 2 10.76 -11.89 7.37
CA HIS A 2 9.67 -12.86 7.44
C HIS A 2 8.47 -12.37 6.63
N LYS A 3 7.51 -13.27 6.33
CA LYS A 3 6.32 -12.90 5.54
C LYS A 3 5.42 -11.98 6.33
N ASP A 4 5.30 -12.26 7.61
CA ASP A 4 4.46 -11.50 8.53
C ASP A 4 5.00 -10.06 8.68
N GLU A 5 6.32 -9.90 8.81
CA GLU A 5 6.98 -8.57 8.82
C GLU A 5 6.73 -7.77 7.53
N LEU A 6 6.63 -8.43 6.37
CA LEU A 6 6.33 -7.76 5.09
C LEU A 6 4.86 -7.34 5.01
N LEU A 7 3.95 -8.14 5.53
CA LEU A 7 2.52 -7.83 5.57
C LEU A 7 2.24 -6.67 6.53
N GLU A 8 2.86 -6.68 7.71
CA GLU A 8 2.81 -5.56 8.67
C GLU A 8 3.37 -4.27 8.04
N LEU A 9 4.50 -4.36 7.34
CA LEU A 9 5.05 -3.20 6.62
C LEU A 9 4.08 -2.69 5.54
N HIS A 10 3.49 -3.59 4.76
CA HIS A 10 2.55 -3.22 3.70
C HIS A 10 1.31 -2.53 4.27
N GLU A 11 0.77 -3.03 5.38
CA GLU A 11 -0.35 -2.40 6.10
C GLU A 11 -0.03 -0.97 6.55
N GLN A 12 1.15 -0.76 7.14
CA GLN A 12 1.62 0.58 7.53
C GLN A 12 1.79 1.50 6.32
N MET A 13 2.35 0.99 5.22
CA MET A 13 2.53 1.78 3.99
C MET A 13 1.21 2.19 3.35
N VAL A 14 0.18 1.33 3.37
CA VAL A 14 -1.17 1.70 2.90
C VAL A 14 -1.79 2.76 3.80
N THR A 15 -1.65 2.64 5.12
CA THR A 15 -2.12 3.66 6.07
C THR A 15 -1.48 5.03 5.79
N ILE A 16 -0.17 5.04 5.52
CA ILE A 16 0.57 6.25 5.16
C ILE A 16 0.07 6.80 3.81
N MET A 17 -0.10 5.93 2.80
CA MET A 17 -0.61 6.31 1.48
C MET A 17 -1.99 6.95 1.57
N GLU A 18 -2.91 6.38 2.32
CA GLU A 18 -4.26 6.93 2.53
C GLU A 18 -4.19 8.31 3.18
N GLN A 19 -3.35 8.49 4.20
CA GLN A 19 -3.12 9.82 4.79
C GLN A 19 -2.62 10.83 3.75
N PHE A 20 -1.68 10.44 2.87
CA PHE A 20 -1.20 11.31 1.79
C PHE A 20 -2.27 11.62 0.74
N ARG A 21 -3.13 10.66 0.40
CA ARG A 21 -4.24 10.88 -0.55
C ARG A 21 -5.27 11.88 -0.03
N ASP A 22 -5.44 11.98 1.29
CA ASP A 22 -6.34 12.94 1.92
C ASP A 22 -5.80 14.39 1.96
N HIS A 23 -4.54 14.61 1.57
CA HIS A 23 -3.95 15.95 1.50
C HIS A 23 -4.31 16.66 0.18
N ASP A 24 -4.87 17.87 0.26
CA ASP A 24 -5.28 18.70 -0.90
C ASP A 24 -4.15 19.04 -1.90
N ASP A 25 -2.87 18.90 -1.50
CA ASP A 25 -1.69 19.22 -2.33
C ASP A 25 -1.08 17.98 -3.02
N VAL A 26 -1.68 16.81 -2.83
CA VAL A 26 -1.18 15.56 -3.40
C VAL A 26 -1.94 15.23 -4.68
N ASP A 27 -1.19 14.96 -5.75
CA ASP A 27 -1.75 14.49 -7.01
C ASP A 27 -2.46 13.16 -6.80
N GLY A 28 -3.76 13.10 -7.13
CA GLY A 28 -4.57 11.89 -7.00
C GLY A 28 -4.04 10.71 -7.83
N SER A 29 -3.27 10.98 -8.90
CA SER A 29 -2.67 9.95 -9.74
C SER A 29 -1.33 9.42 -9.22
N LEU A 30 -0.79 9.98 -8.13
CA LEU A 30 0.53 9.62 -7.58
C LEU A 30 0.66 8.13 -7.26
N PHE A 31 -0.45 7.48 -6.94
CA PHE A 31 -0.51 6.09 -6.50
C PHE A 31 -1.20 5.15 -7.49
N ASP A 32 -1.56 5.62 -8.70
CA ASP A 32 -2.15 4.78 -9.75
C ASP A 32 -1.32 3.52 -10.06
N PRO A 33 0.04 3.56 -10.13
CA PRO A 33 0.83 2.37 -10.38
C PRO A 33 0.71 1.29 -9.28
N TYR A 34 0.39 1.71 -8.05
CA TYR A 34 0.14 0.77 -6.95
C TYR A 34 -1.25 0.15 -7.08
N ASP A 35 -2.27 0.94 -7.43
CA ASP A 35 -3.63 0.42 -7.64
C ASP A 35 -3.68 -0.57 -8.82
N GLU A 36 -2.92 -0.31 -9.89
CA GLU A 36 -2.76 -1.22 -11.04
C GLU A 36 -2.13 -2.57 -10.67
N LEU A 37 -1.35 -2.63 -9.58
CA LEU A 37 -0.73 -3.87 -9.13
C LEU A 37 -1.76 -4.84 -8.52
N GLU A 38 -2.93 -4.34 -8.10
CA GLU A 38 -4.00 -5.09 -7.44
C GLU A 38 -3.49 -5.93 -6.25
N VAL A 39 -2.42 -5.47 -5.59
CA VAL A 39 -1.81 -6.12 -4.41
C VAL A 39 -2.16 -5.29 -3.18
N GLU A 40 -2.65 -5.97 -2.15
CA GLU A 40 -3.21 -5.37 -0.94
C GLU A 40 -2.65 -6.11 0.27
N PRO A 41 -2.60 -5.48 1.46
CA PRO A 41 -2.14 -6.15 2.68
C PRO A 41 -2.97 -7.40 3.03
N SER A 42 -4.24 -7.42 2.61
CA SER A 42 -5.16 -8.56 2.74
C SER A 42 -4.72 -9.80 1.94
N HIS A 43 -3.86 -9.63 0.92
CA HIS A 43 -3.39 -10.68 0.04
C HIS A 43 -2.27 -11.54 0.65
N VAL A 44 -2.50 -12.08 1.85
CA VAL A 44 -1.53 -12.86 2.64
C VAL A 44 -0.99 -14.12 1.95
N HIS A 45 -1.65 -14.59 0.88
CA HIS A 45 -1.24 -15.76 0.10
C HIS A 45 -0.49 -15.41 -1.20
N LYS A 46 -0.42 -14.14 -1.60
CA LYS A 46 0.42 -13.71 -2.72
C LYS A 46 1.90 -13.96 -2.40
N SER A 47 2.71 -14.07 -3.44
CA SER A 47 4.16 -14.24 -3.29
C SER A 47 4.77 -12.99 -2.66
N LYS A 48 5.90 -13.19 -1.97
CA LYS A 48 6.79 -12.08 -1.65
C LYS A 48 7.41 -11.50 -2.92
#